data_AF-A0A7Y3G7C0-F1
#
_entry.id   AF-A0A7Y3G7C0-F1
#
_cell.length_a   1.000
_cell.length_b   1.000
_cell.length_c   1.000
_cell.angle_alpha   90.00
_cell.angle_beta   90.00
_cell.angle_gamma   90.00
#
_symmetry.space_group_name_H-M   'P 1'
#
loop_
_entity.id
_entity.type
_entity.pdbx_description
1 polymer ?
#
loop_
_entity_poly.entity_id
_entity_poly.type
_entity_poly.pdbx_seq_one_letter_code
_entity_poly.pdbx_strand_id
1 'polypeptide(L)'
;MKKLLVLLLFSSLLTNCKQDFNYNTSEAFLGGEIINPNTGYVVLSKGEQIIDTMLLDQNNRFLYAMNDLKPGLYTFTHSPENQIVLLESGDSLHFRLNTKEFDESLVFTGKGAKKNNYLINLFLENEKEREHMLEYSQLPPESFSQKIDSITEAKHERLKK
;
A
#
# COMPACT_ATOMS: atom_id res chain seq x y z
N MET A 1 52.54 15.55 11.73
CA MET A 1 51.36 16.35 12.16
C MET A 1 50.26 16.39 11.10
N LYS A 2 50.53 16.71 9.82
CA LYS A 2 49.52 16.70 8.73
C LYS A 2 48.81 15.35 8.50
N LYS A 3 49.51 14.21 8.60
CA LYS A 3 48.91 12.87 8.46
C LYS A 3 47.97 12.48 9.62
N LEU A 4 48.18 13.06 10.82
CA LEU A 4 47.33 12.81 11.99
C LEU A 4 45.99 13.55 11.86
N LEU A 5 46.01 14.72 11.22
CA LEU A 5 44.83 15.57 11.01
C LEU A 5 43.88 14.99 9.94
N VAL A 6 44.41 14.28 8.95
CA VAL A 6 43.61 13.56 7.93
C VAL A 6 42.93 12.32 8.52
N LEU A 7 43.56 11.63 9.47
CA LEU A 7 42.97 10.47 10.15
C LEU A 7 41.79 10.88 11.06
N LEU A 8 41.86 12.07 11.66
CA LEU A 8 40.81 12.66 12.50
C LEU A 8 39.59 13.15 11.70
N LEU A 9 39.77 13.51 10.41
CA LEU A 9 38.65 13.90 9.53
C LEU A 9 37.87 12.69 8.99
N PHE A 10 38.48 11.51 8.96
CA PHE A 10 37.83 10.30 8.42
C PHE A 10 36.97 9.58 9.47
N SER A 11 37.24 9.78 10.76
CA SER A 11 36.48 9.15 11.85
C SER A 11 35.14 9.83 12.14
N SER A 12 34.94 11.09 11.75
CA SER A 12 33.67 11.82 11.94
C SER A 12 32.56 11.37 10.97
N LEU A 13 32.90 10.67 9.90
CA LEU A 13 31.95 10.15 8.89
C LEU A 13 31.25 8.84 9.33
N LEU A 14 31.63 8.26 10.48
CA LEU A 14 31.01 7.03 11.01
C LEU A 14 29.97 7.29 12.10
N THR A 15 29.51 8.53 12.25
CA THR A 15 28.36 8.84 13.11
C THR A 15 27.08 8.36 12.42
N ASN A 16 26.77 7.08 12.62
CA ASN A 16 25.48 6.51 12.26
C ASN A 16 24.41 7.26 13.07
N CYS A 17 23.65 8.13 12.41
CA CYS A 17 22.51 8.79 13.01
C CYS A 17 21.43 7.73 13.22
N LYS A 18 21.49 7.01 14.33
CA LYS A 18 20.31 6.30 14.86
C LYS A 18 19.40 7.38 15.42
N GLN A 19 18.57 7.91 14.54
CA GLN A 19 17.45 8.72 14.96
C GLN A 19 16.46 7.74 15.58
N ASP A 20 16.56 7.57 16.90
CA ASP A 20 15.61 6.81 17.70
C ASP A 20 14.30 7.62 17.73
N PHE A 21 13.55 7.55 16.64
CA PHE A 21 12.15 7.93 16.66
C PHE A 21 11.47 6.96 17.63
N ASN A 22 11.14 7.45 18.82
CA ASN A 22 10.15 6.82 19.70
C ASN A 22 8.80 6.89 18.96
N TYR A 23 8.63 6.08 17.93
CA TYR A 23 7.31 5.71 17.46
C TYR A 23 6.69 4.98 18.64
N ASN A 24 5.69 5.60 19.27
CA ASN A 24 4.74 4.80 20.03
C ASN A 24 4.33 3.65 19.10
N THR A 25 4.47 2.42 19.54
CA THR A 25 4.25 1.22 18.70
C THR A 25 2.81 1.11 18.17
N SER A 26 1.94 2.04 18.55
CA SER A 26 0.57 2.23 18.07
C SER A 26 0.45 3.12 16.83
N GLU A 27 1.41 4.00 16.55
CA GLU A 27 1.29 5.00 15.48
C GLU A 27 1.49 4.37 14.11
N ALA A 28 0.60 4.68 13.17
CA ALA A 28 0.68 4.23 11.79
C ALA A 28 0.76 5.42 10.84
N PHE A 29 1.50 5.26 9.74
CA PHE A 29 1.68 6.28 8.73
C PHE A 29 1.12 5.80 7.39
N LEU A 30 0.38 6.69 6.74
CA LEU A 30 -0.04 6.55 5.35
C LEU A 30 0.46 7.77 4.58
N GLY A 31 1.31 7.53 3.60
CA GLY A 31 1.75 8.56 2.67
C GLY A 31 1.69 8.10 1.23
N GLY A 32 1.98 9.00 0.31
CA GLY A 32 2.10 8.61 -1.08
C GLY A 32 2.47 9.75 -2.01
N GLU A 33 2.65 9.38 -3.27
CA GLU A 33 2.85 10.28 -4.40
C GLU A 33 1.81 9.97 -5.49
N ILE A 34 1.15 11.03 -5.99
CA ILE A 34 0.18 10.93 -7.08
C ILE A 34 0.75 11.56 -8.34
N ILE A 35 0.88 10.75 -9.38
CA ILE A 35 1.25 11.17 -10.71
C ILE A 35 -0.02 11.57 -11.47
N ASN A 36 0.00 12.75 -12.11
CA ASN A 36 -1.14 13.35 -12.81
C ASN A 36 -2.39 13.57 -11.94
N PRO A 37 -2.31 14.19 -10.76
CA PRO A 37 -3.46 14.29 -9.86
C PRO A 37 -4.67 15.00 -10.50
N ASN A 38 -5.86 14.45 -10.29
CA ASN A 38 -7.13 15.05 -10.69
C ASN A 38 -7.62 16.10 -9.68
N THR A 39 -7.25 15.93 -8.42
CA THR A 39 -7.58 16.85 -7.31
C THR A 39 -6.35 17.19 -6.48
N GLY A 40 -6.43 18.22 -5.64
CA GLY A 40 -5.34 18.61 -4.73
C GLY A 40 -5.29 17.82 -3.43
N TYR A 41 -5.98 16.68 -3.31
CA TYR A 41 -6.12 15.96 -2.04
C TYR A 41 -6.42 14.46 -2.19
N VAL A 42 -6.23 13.72 -1.10
CA VAL A 42 -6.66 12.32 -0.91
C VAL A 42 -7.61 12.27 0.27
N VAL A 43 -8.73 11.58 0.13
CA VAL A 43 -9.66 11.34 1.24
C VAL A 43 -9.45 9.93 1.76
N LEU A 44 -9.26 9.78 3.07
CA LEU A 44 -9.24 8.49 3.74
C LEU A 44 -10.57 8.27 4.45
N SER A 45 -11.23 7.14 4.22
CA SER A 45 -12.49 6.77 4.86
C SER A 45 -12.47 5.34 5.41
N LYS A 46 -13.37 5.07 6.36
CA LYS A 46 -13.67 3.73 6.87
C LYS A 46 -15.18 3.50 6.78
N GLY A 47 -15.60 2.68 5.81
CA GLY A 47 -17.02 2.62 5.43
C GLY A 47 -17.48 3.97 4.92
N GLU A 48 -18.62 4.46 5.42
CA GLU A 48 -19.19 5.76 5.05
C GLU A 48 -18.55 6.94 5.81
N GLN A 49 -17.73 6.68 6.82
CA GLN A 49 -17.11 7.71 7.64
C GLN A 49 -15.80 8.20 7.02
N ILE A 50 -15.73 9.49 6.70
CA ILE A 50 -14.46 10.15 6.37
C ILE A 50 -13.62 10.24 7.64
N ILE A 51 -12.39 9.74 7.57
CA ILE A 51 -11.38 9.80 8.62
C ILE A 51 -10.61 11.11 8.51
N ASP A 52 -10.10 11.41 7.32
CA ASP A 52 -9.36 12.64 7.04
C ASP A 52 -9.30 12.96 5.55
N THR A 53 -8.86 14.17 5.21
CA THR A 53 -8.54 14.64 3.87
C THR A 53 -7.14 15.24 3.85
N MET A 54 -6.19 14.54 3.24
CA MET A 54 -4.81 14.98 3.13
C MET A 54 -4.61 15.82 1.87
N LEU A 55 -4.15 17.06 2.04
CA LEU A 55 -3.76 17.91 0.93
C LEU A 55 -2.44 17.42 0.31
N LEU A 56 -2.34 17.53 -1.00
CA LEU A 56 -1.09 17.28 -1.73
C LEU A 56 -0.15 18.47 -1.57
N ASP A 57 1.14 18.18 -1.41
CA ASP A 57 2.21 19.18 -1.48
C ASP A 57 2.54 19.57 -2.93
N GLN A 58 3.48 20.50 -3.11
CA GLN A 58 3.96 20.96 -4.41
C GLN A 58 4.59 19.86 -5.31
N ASN A 59 4.89 18.69 -4.74
CA ASN A 59 5.42 17.53 -5.44
C ASN A 59 4.37 16.42 -5.59
N ASN A 60 3.09 16.73 -5.39
CA ASN A 60 1.96 15.80 -5.39
C ASN A 60 2.06 14.68 -4.34
N ARG A 61 2.66 14.96 -3.19
CA ARG A 61 2.82 14.01 -2.08
C ARG A 61 1.92 14.37 -0.92
N PHE A 62 1.59 13.37 -0.13
CA PHE A 62 0.88 13.56 1.13
C PHE A 62 1.44 12.63 2.21
N LEU A 63 1.21 13.00 3.46
CA LEU A 63 1.57 12.19 4.63
C LEU A 63 0.53 12.37 5.72
N TYR A 64 0.10 11.26 6.31
CA TYR A 64 -0.84 11.22 7.40
C TYR A 64 -0.33 10.31 8.50
N ALA A 65 -0.41 10.79 9.74
CA ALA A 65 -0.01 10.07 10.94
C ALA A 65 -1.25 9.75 11.79
N MET A 66 -1.39 8.49 12.19
CA MET A 66 -2.56 7.97 12.88
C MET A 66 -2.14 7.42 14.25
N ASN A 67 -2.49 8.12 15.32
CA ASN A 67 -2.12 7.74 16.68
C ASN A 67 -2.95 6.57 17.25
N ASP A 68 -4.25 6.52 16.91
CA ASP A 68 -5.22 5.54 17.42
C ASP A 68 -5.89 4.77 16.28
N LEU A 69 -5.08 4.26 15.34
CA LEU A 69 -5.58 3.50 14.21
C LEU A 69 -6.26 2.21 14.69
N LYS A 70 -7.55 2.04 14.37
CA LYS A 70 -8.23 0.74 14.47
C LYS A 70 -7.83 -0.12 13.26
N PRO A 71 -7.16 -1.27 13.43
CA PRO A 71 -6.78 -2.11 12.30
C PRO A 71 -7.96 -2.47 11.40
N GLY A 72 -7.71 -2.61 10.11
CA GLY A 72 -8.71 -3.09 9.15
C GLY A 72 -8.65 -2.41 7.80
N LEU A 73 -9.72 -2.61 7.01
CA LEU A 73 -9.85 -2.05 5.67
C LEU A 73 -10.34 -0.60 5.74
N TYR A 74 -9.61 0.26 5.04
CA TYR A 74 -9.94 1.65 4.76
C TYR A 74 -10.04 1.83 3.26
N THR A 75 -10.59 2.96 2.83
CA THR A 75 -10.63 3.36 1.43
C THR A 75 -9.91 4.68 1.30
N PHE A 76 -8.92 4.75 0.42
CA PHE A 76 -8.39 6.05 -0.02
C PHE A 76 -9.07 6.42 -1.34
N THR A 77 -9.46 7.67 -1.46
CA THR A 77 -10.15 8.21 -2.64
C THR A 77 -9.33 9.35 -3.20
N HIS A 78 -9.06 9.28 -4.49
CA HIS A 78 -8.56 10.39 -5.28
C HIS A 78 -9.46 10.52 -6.50
N SER A 79 -10.39 11.47 -6.42
CA SER A 79 -11.57 11.53 -7.30
C SER A 79 -11.20 11.44 -8.80
N PRO A 80 -11.96 10.67 -9.60
CA PRO A 80 -13.20 9.98 -9.26
C PRO A 80 -13.03 8.57 -8.67
N GLU A 81 -11.78 8.10 -8.55
CA GLU A 81 -11.48 6.70 -8.23
C GLU A 81 -11.09 6.51 -6.77
N ASN A 82 -11.19 5.27 -6.30
CA ASN A 82 -10.83 4.88 -4.95
C ASN A 82 -10.27 3.47 -4.93
N GLN A 83 -9.55 3.14 -3.85
CA GLN A 83 -9.07 1.79 -3.63
C GLN A 83 -9.03 1.45 -2.15
N ILE A 84 -9.18 0.16 -1.85
CA ILE A 84 -9.04 -0.39 -0.51
C ILE A 84 -7.57 -0.42 -0.10
N VAL A 85 -7.32 -0.06 1.17
CA VAL A 85 -6.03 -0.20 1.84
C VAL A 85 -6.22 -0.85 3.20
N LEU A 86 -5.43 -1.87 3.51
CA LEU A 86 -5.33 -2.47 4.84
C LEU A 86 -4.32 -1.68 5.68
N LEU A 87 -4.79 -1.13 6.80
CA LEU A 87 -3.96 -0.39 7.74
C LEU A 87 -3.95 -1.10 9.10
N GLU A 88 -2.76 -1.31 9.65
CA GLU A 88 -2.51 -1.89 10.97
C GLU A 88 -1.62 -0.96 11.83
N SER A 89 -1.72 -1.08 13.16
CA SER A 89 -0.89 -0.30 14.07
C SER A 89 0.60 -0.53 13.82
N GLY A 90 1.38 0.55 13.79
CA GLY A 90 2.81 0.49 13.48
C GLY A 90 3.14 0.36 11.99
N ASP A 91 2.17 0.44 11.07
CA ASP A 91 2.45 0.50 9.63
C ASP A 91 3.18 1.79 9.26
N SER A 92 4.00 1.70 8.22
CA SER A 92 4.64 2.85 7.57
C SER A 92 4.47 2.70 6.07
N LEU A 93 3.23 2.89 5.64
CA LEU A 93 2.79 2.55 4.30
C LEU A 93 2.90 3.77 3.38
N HIS A 94 3.59 3.60 2.25
CA HIS A 94 3.69 4.62 1.22
C HIS A 94 3.22 4.06 -0.11
N PHE A 95 2.28 4.73 -0.79
CA PHE A 95 1.86 4.34 -2.14
C PHE A 95 2.34 5.28 -3.23
N ARG A 96 2.55 4.75 -4.43
CA ARG A 96 2.71 5.53 -5.65
C ARG A 96 1.62 5.13 -6.63
N LEU A 97 1.00 6.12 -7.25
CA LEU A 97 -0.20 5.97 -8.07
C LEU A 97 -0.16 6.93 -9.25
N ASN A 98 -0.54 6.47 -10.45
CA ASN A 98 -0.80 7.31 -11.61
C ASN A 98 -2.28 7.26 -11.96
N THR A 99 -2.96 8.41 -11.94
CA THR A 99 -4.41 8.51 -12.18
C THR A 99 -4.86 8.10 -13.59
N LYS A 100 -3.93 7.96 -14.55
CA LYS A 100 -4.25 7.46 -15.89
C LYS A 100 -4.51 5.96 -15.95
N GLU A 101 -3.93 5.22 -15.00
CA GLU A 101 -3.96 3.75 -14.90
C GLU A 101 -4.07 3.42 -13.40
N PHE A 102 -5.17 3.82 -12.76
CA PHE A 102 -5.26 4.00 -11.31
C PHE A 102 -4.86 2.75 -10.51
N ASP A 103 -5.71 1.73 -10.52
CA ASP A 103 -5.48 0.44 -9.89
C ASP A 103 -4.27 -0.31 -10.46
N GLU A 104 -4.08 -0.27 -11.79
CA GLU A 104 -2.98 -0.94 -12.48
C GLU A 104 -1.59 -0.38 -12.15
N SER A 105 -1.49 0.91 -11.80
CA SER A 105 -0.22 1.57 -11.45
C SER A 105 0.03 1.69 -9.95
N LEU A 106 -0.94 1.31 -9.11
CA LEU A 106 -0.85 1.42 -7.67
C LEU A 106 0.16 0.44 -7.08
N VAL A 107 1.20 0.97 -6.44
CA VAL A 107 2.21 0.17 -5.73
C VAL A 107 2.41 0.69 -4.32
N PHE A 108 2.42 -0.23 -3.35
CA PHE A 108 2.73 0.05 -1.96
C PHE A 108 4.17 -0.30 -1.60
N THR A 109 4.75 0.47 -0.68
CA THR A 109 6.09 0.29 -0.12
C THR A 109 6.07 0.58 1.39
N GLY A 110 7.13 0.15 2.09
CA GLY A 110 7.25 0.31 3.54
C GLY A 110 6.56 -0.81 4.34
N LYS A 111 6.36 -0.60 5.64
CA LYS A 111 5.75 -1.61 6.52
C LYS A 111 4.24 -1.67 6.28
N GLY A 112 3.73 -2.86 6.01
CA GLY A 112 2.35 -3.10 5.56
C GLY A 112 2.21 -3.31 4.05
N ALA A 113 3.26 -3.03 3.27
CA ALA A 113 3.21 -3.10 1.80
C ALA A 113 2.93 -4.50 1.24
N LYS A 114 3.50 -5.56 1.83
CA LYS A 114 3.30 -6.94 1.34
C LYS A 114 1.81 -7.31 1.26
N LYS A 115 1.06 -7.05 2.33
CA LYS A 115 -0.39 -7.34 2.39
C LYS A 115 -1.16 -6.47 1.39
N ASN A 116 -0.84 -5.18 1.31
CA ASN A 116 -1.53 -4.25 0.41
C ASN A 116 -1.24 -4.54 -1.08
N ASN A 117 0.01 -4.84 -1.44
CA ASN A 117 0.37 -5.28 -2.78
C ASN A 117 -0.31 -6.61 -3.14
N TYR A 118 -0.43 -7.54 -2.19
CA TYR A 118 -1.22 -8.76 -2.41
C TYR A 118 -2.69 -8.43 -2.69
N LEU A 119 -3.31 -7.52 -1.93
CA LEU A 119 -4.72 -7.15 -2.12
C LEU A 119 -4.98 -6.48 -3.48
N ILE A 120 -4.14 -5.53 -3.91
CA ILE A 120 -4.32 -4.89 -5.22
C ILE A 120 -4.06 -5.86 -6.38
N ASN A 121 -3.05 -6.72 -6.28
CA ASN A 121 -2.81 -7.75 -7.29
C ASN A 121 -3.97 -8.75 -7.36
N LEU A 122 -4.52 -9.16 -6.20
CA LEU A 122 -5.69 -10.04 -6.15
C LEU A 122 -6.92 -9.37 -6.77
N PHE A 123 -7.10 -8.06 -6.58
CA PHE A 123 -8.16 -7.31 -7.23
C PHE A 123 -8.03 -7.36 -8.76
N LEU A 124 -6.86 -7.00 -9.31
CA LEU A 124 -6.59 -7.01 -10.75
C LEU A 124 -6.70 -8.42 -11.36
N GLU A 125 -6.29 -9.46 -10.61
CA GLU A 125 -6.46 -10.85 -11.02
C GLU A 125 -7.93 -11.26 -11.07
N ASN A 126 -8.72 -10.90 -10.05
CA ASN A 126 -10.15 -11.20 -10.01
C ASN A 126 -10.89 -10.50 -11.16
N GLU A 127 -10.47 -9.31 -11.57
CA GLU A 127 -11.06 -8.64 -12.73
C GLU A 127 -10.86 -9.41 -14.02
N LYS A 128 -9.66 -9.97 -14.24
CA LYS A 128 -9.34 -10.84 -15.39
C LYS A 128 -10.09 -12.16 -15.30
N GLU A 129 -10.15 -12.77 -14.12
CA GLU A 129 -10.84 -14.05 -13.91
C GLU A 129 -12.36 -13.95 -14.14
N ARG A 130 -12.96 -12.79 -13.85
CA ARG A 130 -14.39 -12.53 -14.05
C ARG A 130 -14.83 -12.72 -15.50
N GLU A 131 -13.94 -12.52 -16.47
CA GLU A 131 -14.22 -12.79 -17.89
C GLU A 131 -14.55 -14.26 -18.15
N HIS A 132 -13.97 -15.18 -17.37
CA HIS A 132 -14.15 -16.62 -17.50
C HIS A 132 -15.12 -17.22 -16.47
N MET A 133 -15.58 -16.43 -15.50
CA MET A 133 -16.38 -16.93 -14.39
C MET A 133 -17.73 -17.51 -14.85
N LEU A 134 -18.34 -16.93 -15.89
CA LEU A 134 -19.56 -17.48 -16.50
C LEU A 134 -19.30 -18.84 -17.14
N GLU A 135 -18.20 -18.98 -17.89
CA GLU A 135 -17.80 -20.25 -18.51
C GLU A 135 -17.58 -21.32 -17.44
N TYR A 136 -16.86 -20.98 -16.36
CA TYR A 136 -16.62 -21.91 -15.26
C TYR A 136 -17.93 -22.35 -14.61
N SER A 137 -18.89 -21.44 -14.41
CA SER A 137 -20.18 -21.77 -13.80
C SER A 137 -21.05 -22.75 -14.60
N GLN A 138 -20.74 -22.95 -15.89
CA GLN A 138 -21.43 -23.88 -16.78
C GLN A 138 -20.80 -25.29 -16.78
N LEU A 139 -19.68 -25.49 -16.08
CA LEU A 139 -19.04 -26.79 -15.97
C LEU A 139 -19.89 -27.79 -15.15
N PRO A 140 -19.78 -29.11 -15.41
CA PRO A 140 -20.32 -30.12 -14.53
C PRO A 140 -19.79 -29.96 -13.09
N PRO A 141 -20.55 -30.33 -12.05
CA PRO A 141 -20.20 -30.03 -10.65
C PRO A 141 -18.78 -30.43 -10.24
N GLU A 142 -18.30 -31.60 -10.67
CA GLU A 142 -16.95 -32.08 -10.34
C GLU A 142 -15.87 -31.22 -11.00
N SER A 143 -16.02 -30.90 -12.29
CA SER A 143 -15.09 -30.05 -13.03
C SER A 143 -15.10 -28.61 -12.51
N PHE A 144 -16.26 -28.10 -12.12
CA PHE A 144 -16.38 -26.80 -11.46
C PHE A 144 -15.59 -26.78 -10.15
N SER A 145 -15.80 -27.77 -9.26
CA SER A 145 -15.06 -27.87 -7.99
C SER A 145 -13.56 -27.89 -8.22
N GLN A 146 -13.07 -28.78 -9.10
CA GLN A 146 -11.63 -28.90 -9.41
C GLN A 146 -11.04 -27.57 -9.91
N LYS A 147 -11.78 -26.84 -10.75
CA LYS A 147 -11.34 -25.55 -11.28
C LYS A 147 -11.24 -24.49 -10.17
N ILE A 148 -12.27 -24.38 -9.32
CA ILE A 148 -12.28 -23.42 -8.21
C ILE A 148 -11.22 -23.75 -7.16
N ASP A 149 -11.03 -25.03 -6.84
CA ASP A 149 -9.99 -25.50 -5.92
C ASP A 149 -8.60 -25.14 -6.44
N SER A 150 -8.34 -25.36 -7.74
CA SER A 150 -7.06 -25.00 -8.38
C SER A 150 -6.77 -23.50 -8.35
N ILE A 151 -7.76 -22.65 -8.62
CA ILE A 151 -7.62 -21.19 -8.55
C ILE A 151 -7.32 -20.77 -7.10
N THR A 152 -8.04 -21.35 -6.14
CA THR A 152 -7.92 -21.04 -4.72
C THR A 152 -6.54 -21.39 -4.19
N GLU A 153 -6.02 -22.57 -4.53
CA GLU A 153 -4.66 -23.00 -4.16
C GLU A 153 -3.60 -22.05 -4.73
N ALA A 154 -3.74 -21.66 -6.00
CA ALA A 154 -2.81 -20.72 -6.64
C ALA A 154 -2.77 -19.35 -5.93
N LYS A 155 -3.91 -18.86 -5.44
CA LYS A 155 -4.00 -17.61 -4.66
C LYS A 155 -3.36 -17.76 -3.28
N HIS A 156 -3.58 -18.88 -2.60
CA HIS A 156 -2.96 -19.15 -1.30
C HIS A 156 -1.43 -19.24 -1.37
N GLU A 157 -0.89 -19.87 -2.43
CA GLU A 157 0.56 -19.95 -2.62
C GLU A 157 1.20 -18.58 -2.87
N ARG A 158 0.49 -17.66 -3.55
CA ARG A 158 0.97 -16.28 -3.73
C ARG A 158 0.98 -15.48 -2.44
N LEU A 159 -0.01 -15.68 -1.56
CA LEU A 159 -0.06 -15.01 -0.25
C LEU A 159 1.15 -15.34 0.63
N LYS A 160 1.70 -16.54 0.49
CA LYS A 160 2.85 -17.00 1.29
C LYS A 160 4.18 -16.36 0.84
N LYS A 161 4.34 -16.07 -0.45
CA LYS A 161 5.53 -15.42 -1.03
C LYS A 161 5.68 -13.99 -0.52
#